data_AF-A0AAD8TYK5-F1
#
_entry.id   AF-A0AAD8TYK5-F1
#
_cell.length_a   1.000
_cell.length_b   1.000
_cell.length_c   1.000
_cell.angle_alpha   90.00
_cell.angle_beta   90.00
_cell.angle_gamma   90.00
#
_symmetry.space_group_name_H-M   'P 1'
#
loop_
_entity.id
_entity.type
_entity.pdbx_description
1 polymer ?
#
loop_
_entity_poly.entity_id
_entity_poly.type
_entity_poly.pdbx_seq_one_letter_code
_entity_poly.pdbx_strand_id
1 'polypeptide(L)'
;MTAPATVASFNALIASHARSGRPSQALRTFRDMLARGFPPDHFTLPPVLRSCALTGSAALAASSHALSVKLGAQANLFVASALVQCYAGMSNLPGARRLFDGMRERDAILWTSMLSAYSQGGQPEEAMRFFEGMVAAEVQLDAVVMVSLLLACGQLGWRRHGRSVHACCVRRFLGIPLSLGNALVDTYVKCGELAYAERVFSAMPRRDVISWSALIVGHGLNGSSDVALRLFDEMVARGVEQNSVTFLGALSACAHSGMVEKAYAILEQMKRKGIKPELKHYSCVADALGRAGRVTEAVNLIEEMPCQPDEAMLGGILAACRVHGEVDAAERISKRLMAMSPAKSGYYMSLANVYSDAGRYVDAERIRGFMKQVKVDKLPGYSVSESNN
;
A
#
# COMPACT_ATOMS: atom_id res chain seq x y z
N MET A 1 -13.36 40.55 -28.98
CA MET A 1 -14.53 40.55 -28.08
C MET A 1 -14.69 39.14 -27.54
N THR A 2 -14.48 38.93 -26.24
CA THR A 2 -14.75 37.65 -25.59
C THR A 2 -16.27 37.44 -25.53
N ALA A 3 -16.75 36.27 -25.95
CA ALA A 3 -18.16 35.93 -25.85
C ALA A 3 -18.67 36.10 -24.40
N PRO A 4 -19.91 36.56 -24.18
CA PRO A 4 -20.45 36.73 -22.84
C PRO A 4 -20.44 35.38 -22.10
N ALA A 5 -20.03 35.40 -20.84
CA ALA A 5 -20.01 34.19 -20.03
C ALA A 5 -21.45 33.69 -19.81
N THR A 6 -21.66 32.42 -20.11
CA THR A 6 -22.91 31.67 -19.94
C THR A 6 -22.65 30.40 -19.14
N VAL A 7 -23.70 29.78 -18.58
CA VAL A 7 -23.62 28.46 -17.93
C VAL A 7 -22.96 27.43 -18.86
N ALA A 8 -23.31 27.43 -20.15
CA ALA A 8 -22.70 26.55 -21.15
C ALA A 8 -21.18 26.78 -21.30
N SER A 9 -20.74 28.04 -21.33
CA SER A 9 -19.30 28.36 -21.40
C SER A 9 -18.54 27.92 -20.15
N PHE A 10 -19.13 28.06 -18.95
CA PHE A 10 -18.55 27.54 -17.72
C PHE A 10 -18.48 26.02 -17.71
N ASN A 11 -19.55 25.33 -18.10
CA ASN A 11 -19.59 23.87 -18.20
C ASN A 11 -18.51 23.34 -19.14
N ALA A 12 -18.33 23.99 -20.30
CA ALA A 12 -17.29 23.63 -21.25
C ALA A 12 -15.87 23.79 -20.66
N LEU A 13 -15.61 24.89 -19.95
CA LEU A 13 -14.31 25.14 -19.30
C LEU A 13 -14.04 24.16 -18.15
N ILE A 14 -15.02 23.94 -17.28
CA ILE A 14 -14.91 22.99 -16.16
C ILE A 14 -14.64 21.58 -16.67
N ALA A 15 -15.43 21.11 -17.65
CA ALA A 15 -15.25 19.80 -18.25
C ALA A 15 -13.90 19.68 -18.99
N SER A 16 -13.45 20.74 -19.67
CA SER A 16 -12.14 20.79 -20.31
C SER A 16 -11.00 20.69 -19.30
N HIS A 17 -11.02 21.48 -18.23
CA HIS A 17 -10.02 21.42 -17.17
C HIS A 17 -9.99 20.05 -16.46
N ALA A 18 -11.16 19.47 -16.20
CA ALA A 18 -11.27 18.14 -15.59
C ALA A 18 -10.67 17.05 -16.52
N ARG A 19 -10.94 17.10 -17.83
CA ARG A 19 -10.41 16.14 -18.81
C ARG A 19 -8.93 16.32 -19.11
N SER A 20 -8.42 17.56 -19.07
CA SER A 20 -7.01 17.89 -19.33
C SER A 20 -6.09 17.69 -18.11
N GLY A 21 -6.57 17.01 -17.06
CA GLY A 21 -5.76 16.71 -15.88
C GLY A 21 -5.46 17.93 -15.00
N ARG A 22 -6.28 18.99 -15.08
CA ARG A 22 -6.14 20.21 -14.28
C ARG A 22 -7.31 20.38 -13.31
N PRO A 23 -7.52 19.42 -12.37
CA PRO A 23 -8.71 19.42 -11.52
C PRO A 23 -8.79 20.67 -10.64
N SER A 24 -7.67 21.19 -10.13
CA SER A 24 -7.65 22.44 -9.36
C SER A 24 -8.12 23.66 -10.17
N GLN A 25 -7.89 23.69 -11.48
CA GLN A 25 -8.42 24.76 -12.35
C GLN A 25 -9.92 24.59 -12.53
N ALA A 26 -10.42 23.37 -12.75
CA ALA A 26 -11.85 23.09 -12.85
C ALA A 26 -12.60 23.56 -11.58
N LEU A 27 -12.05 23.27 -10.40
CA LEU A 27 -12.64 23.71 -9.12
C LEU A 27 -12.61 25.23 -8.93
N ARG A 28 -11.56 25.91 -9.42
CA ARG A 28 -11.51 27.39 -9.41
C ARG A 28 -12.56 27.98 -10.35
N THR A 29 -12.68 27.46 -11.56
CA THR A 29 -13.70 27.90 -12.53
C THR A 29 -15.12 27.68 -12.00
N PHE A 30 -15.35 26.58 -11.28
CA PHE A 30 -16.64 26.33 -10.61
C PHE A 30 -16.93 27.36 -9.49
N ARG A 31 -15.92 27.73 -8.69
CA ARG A 31 -16.08 28.78 -7.68
C ARG A 31 -16.37 30.14 -8.31
N ASP A 32 -15.74 30.46 -9.44
CA ASP A 32 -16.03 31.69 -10.21
C ASP A 32 -17.47 31.70 -10.74
N MET A 33 -17.93 30.57 -11.30
CA MET A 33 -19.32 30.40 -11.74
C MET A 33 -20.32 30.72 -10.61
N LEU A 34 -20.09 30.17 -9.41
CA LEU A 34 -20.92 30.43 -8.23
C LEU A 34 -20.85 31.88 -7.77
N ALA A 35 -19.65 32.47 -7.72
CA ALA A 35 -19.44 33.85 -7.28
C ALA A 35 -20.13 34.87 -8.20
N ARG A 36 -20.24 34.54 -9.49
CA ARG A 36 -20.92 35.35 -10.51
C ARG A 36 -22.42 35.06 -10.64
N GLY A 37 -22.98 34.22 -9.77
CA GLY A 37 -24.41 33.94 -9.70
C GLY A 37 -24.95 33.02 -10.81
N PHE A 38 -24.07 32.33 -11.55
CA PHE A 38 -24.52 31.37 -12.57
C PHE A 38 -24.91 30.03 -11.89
N PRO A 39 -26.15 29.55 -12.05
CA PRO A 39 -26.62 28.35 -11.36
C PRO A 39 -25.99 27.09 -11.98
N PRO A 40 -25.40 26.19 -11.17
CA PRO A 40 -24.93 24.89 -11.64
C PRO A 40 -26.07 24.00 -12.10
N ASP A 41 -25.80 23.15 -13.08
CA ASP A 41 -26.74 22.17 -13.61
C ASP A 41 -26.16 20.73 -13.54
N HIS A 42 -26.89 19.79 -14.12
CA HIS A 42 -26.51 18.38 -14.17
C HIS A 42 -25.29 18.09 -15.06
N PHE A 43 -24.85 19.03 -15.90
CA PHE A 43 -23.59 18.96 -16.64
C PHE A 43 -22.42 19.59 -15.88
N THR A 44 -22.69 20.54 -14.97
CA THR A 44 -21.67 21.14 -14.11
C THR A 44 -21.16 20.17 -13.05
N LEU A 45 -22.05 19.46 -12.37
CA LEU A 45 -21.72 18.69 -11.16
C LEU A 45 -20.76 17.50 -11.40
N PRO A 46 -20.93 16.65 -12.44
CA PRO A 46 -20.05 15.51 -12.65
C PRO A 46 -18.54 15.85 -12.79
N PRO A 47 -18.12 16.79 -13.66
CA PRO A 47 -16.70 17.14 -13.77
C PRO A 47 -16.15 17.83 -12.52
N VAL A 48 -16.98 18.56 -11.75
CA VAL A 48 -16.60 19.13 -10.46
C VAL A 48 -16.34 18.03 -9.43
N LEU A 49 -17.27 17.09 -9.27
CA LEU A 49 -17.16 15.96 -8.34
C LEU A 49 -15.94 15.09 -8.66
N ARG A 50 -15.69 14.81 -9.95
CA ARG A 50 -14.47 14.14 -10.40
C ARG A 50 -13.21 14.91 -10.00
N SER A 51 -13.21 16.23 -10.16
CA SER A 51 -12.08 17.07 -9.79
C SER A 51 -11.87 17.09 -8.28
N CYS A 52 -12.94 17.12 -7.47
CA CYS A 52 -12.87 17.01 -6.01
C CYS A 52 -12.25 15.70 -5.55
N ALA A 53 -12.59 14.58 -6.19
CA ALA A 53 -12.01 13.27 -5.87
C ALA A 53 -10.49 13.26 -6.16
N LEU A 54 -10.08 13.82 -7.30
CA LEU A 54 -8.67 13.90 -7.68
C LEU A 54 -7.84 14.84 -6.79
N THR A 55 -8.46 15.87 -6.20
CA THR A 55 -7.78 16.83 -5.32
C THR A 55 -8.01 16.57 -3.83
N GLY A 56 -8.75 15.51 -3.47
CA GLY A 56 -9.14 15.24 -2.07
C GLY A 56 -9.95 16.37 -1.41
N SER A 57 -10.65 17.19 -2.19
CA SER A 57 -11.37 18.37 -1.69
C SER A 57 -12.73 18.02 -1.09
N ALA A 58 -12.72 17.35 0.07
CA ALA A 58 -13.91 16.82 0.73
C ALA A 58 -14.99 17.86 1.03
N ALA A 59 -14.60 19.07 1.48
CA ALA A 59 -15.56 20.15 1.76
C ALA A 59 -16.34 20.56 0.50
N LEU A 60 -15.65 20.71 -0.64
CA LEU A 60 -16.29 21.09 -1.89
C LEU A 60 -17.14 19.95 -2.46
N ALA A 61 -16.69 18.69 -2.33
CA ALA A 61 -17.51 17.53 -2.68
C ALA A 61 -18.82 17.49 -1.87
N ALA A 62 -18.76 17.72 -0.55
CA ALA A 62 -19.93 17.78 0.31
C ALA A 62 -20.87 18.94 -0.06
N SER A 63 -20.33 20.13 -0.35
CA SER A 63 -21.13 21.26 -0.83
C SER A 63 -21.78 20.98 -2.19
N SER A 64 -21.06 20.37 -3.14
CA SER A 64 -21.60 19.97 -4.44
C SER A 64 -22.69 18.90 -4.32
N HIS A 65 -22.56 17.96 -3.38
CA HIS A 65 -23.59 16.98 -3.05
C HIS A 65 -24.82 17.64 -2.42
N ALA A 66 -24.65 18.53 -1.44
CA ALA A 66 -25.77 19.28 -0.88
C ALA A 66 -26.51 20.11 -1.95
N LEU A 67 -25.76 20.70 -2.89
CA LEU A 67 -26.32 21.42 -4.02
C LEU A 67 -27.09 20.48 -4.97
N SER A 68 -26.56 19.29 -5.27
CA SER A 68 -27.26 18.34 -6.13
C SER A 68 -28.62 17.95 -5.54
N VAL A 69 -28.68 17.74 -4.22
CA VAL A 69 -29.92 17.44 -3.48
C VAL A 69 -30.93 18.59 -3.57
N LYS A 70 -30.48 19.83 -3.33
CA LYS A 70 -31.33 21.03 -3.42
C LYS A 70 -31.92 21.24 -4.81
N LEU A 71 -31.17 20.89 -5.86
CA LEU A 71 -31.60 21.03 -7.25
C LEU A 71 -32.43 19.84 -7.75
N GLY A 72 -32.64 18.80 -6.95
CA GLY A 72 -33.28 17.55 -7.42
C GLY A 72 -32.42 16.76 -8.42
N ALA A 73 -31.16 17.17 -8.64
CA ALA A 73 -30.27 16.61 -9.63
C ALA A 73 -29.73 15.23 -9.25
N GLN A 74 -29.87 14.81 -8.00
CA GLN A 74 -29.50 13.47 -7.52
C GLN A 74 -30.31 12.33 -8.16
N ALA A 75 -31.49 12.63 -8.71
CA ALA A 75 -32.28 11.65 -9.47
C ALA A 75 -31.68 11.38 -10.86
N ASN A 76 -30.79 12.26 -11.36
CA ASN A 76 -30.10 12.08 -12.62
C ASN A 76 -28.97 11.04 -12.45
N LEU A 77 -29.00 9.99 -13.27
CA LEU A 77 -28.04 8.88 -13.23
C LEU A 77 -26.58 9.33 -13.32
N PHE A 78 -26.28 10.34 -14.15
CA PHE A 78 -24.91 10.85 -14.32
C PHE A 78 -24.39 11.57 -13.07
N VAL A 79 -25.24 12.34 -12.40
CA VAL A 79 -24.89 13.04 -11.16
C VAL A 79 -24.75 12.05 -10.01
N ALA A 80 -25.70 11.12 -9.88
CA ALA A 80 -25.64 10.06 -8.87
C ALA A 80 -24.38 9.19 -9.00
N SER A 81 -24.05 8.78 -10.23
CA SER A 81 -22.83 8.00 -10.52
C SER A 81 -21.56 8.79 -10.19
N ALA A 82 -21.52 10.08 -10.53
CA ALA A 82 -20.39 10.95 -10.19
C ALA A 82 -20.23 11.16 -8.68
N LEU A 83 -21.33 11.20 -7.91
CA LEU A 83 -21.29 11.25 -6.46
C LEU A 83 -20.69 9.96 -5.87
N VAL A 84 -21.16 8.79 -6.29
CA VAL A 84 -20.60 7.50 -5.83
C VAL A 84 -19.09 7.43 -6.12
N GLN A 85 -18.68 7.72 -7.35
CA GLN A 85 -17.26 7.73 -7.74
C GLN A 85 -16.45 8.77 -6.95
N CYS A 86 -17.04 9.93 -6.64
CA CYS A 86 -16.37 10.96 -5.85
C CYS A 86 -16.10 10.47 -4.42
N TYR A 87 -17.12 9.95 -3.73
CA TYR A 87 -16.98 9.43 -2.38
C TYR A 87 -16.05 8.22 -2.32
N ALA A 88 -16.15 7.31 -3.30
CA ALA A 88 -15.26 6.17 -3.42
C ALA A 88 -13.80 6.61 -3.64
N GLY A 89 -13.55 7.56 -4.53
CA GLY A 89 -12.23 8.12 -4.80
C GLY A 89 -11.62 8.90 -3.63
N MET A 90 -12.44 9.38 -2.70
CA MET A 90 -12.01 9.99 -1.43
C MET A 90 -11.90 8.98 -0.28
N SER A 91 -11.93 7.68 -0.57
CA SER A 91 -11.90 6.58 0.41
C SER A 91 -13.06 6.57 1.41
N ASN A 92 -14.15 7.31 1.15
CA ASN A 92 -15.38 7.26 1.94
C ASN A 92 -16.32 6.18 1.39
N LEU A 93 -15.89 4.92 1.51
CA LEU A 93 -16.62 3.76 1.03
C LEU A 93 -18.02 3.60 1.64
N PRO A 94 -18.26 3.86 2.95
CA PRO A 94 -19.61 3.81 3.52
C PRO A 94 -20.54 4.84 2.89
N GLY A 95 -20.06 6.06 2.61
CA GLY A 95 -20.83 7.09 1.93
C GLY A 95 -21.14 6.72 0.48
N ALA A 96 -20.15 6.22 -0.25
CA ALA A 96 -20.31 5.74 -1.62
C ALA A 96 -21.33 4.59 -1.70
N ARG A 97 -21.26 3.65 -0.76
CA ARG A 97 -22.16 2.50 -0.70
C ARG A 97 -23.62 2.91 -0.45
N ARG A 98 -23.87 3.82 0.49
CA ARG A 98 -25.24 4.33 0.74
C ARG A 98 -25.85 4.99 -0.50
N LEU A 99 -25.04 5.77 -1.23
CA LEU A 99 -25.48 6.40 -2.48
C LEU A 99 -25.80 5.34 -3.54
N PHE A 100 -24.92 4.35 -3.69
CA PHE A 100 -25.09 3.25 -4.62
C PHE A 100 -26.36 2.43 -4.35
N ASP A 101 -26.60 2.06 -3.08
CA ASP A 101 -27.79 1.30 -2.69
C ASP A 101 -29.08 2.09 -2.92
N GLY A 102 -29.04 3.43 -2.81
CA GLY A 102 -30.19 4.30 -3.08
C GLY A 102 -30.53 4.50 -4.57
N MET A 103 -29.69 4.05 -5.50
CA MET A 103 -29.93 4.20 -6.94
C MET A 103 -30.89 3.14 -7.48
N ARG A 104 -31.82 3.54 -8.34
CA ARG A 104 -32.78 2.61 -9.01
C ARG A 104 -32.11 1.86 -10.17
N GLU A 105 -31.30 2.59 -10.94
CA GLU A 105 -30.56 2.06 -12.08
C GLU A 105 -29.05 2.19 -11.80
N ARG A 106 -28.31 1.14 -12.16
CA ARG A 106 -26.88 1.03 -11.89
C ARG A 106 -26.23 0.38 -13.12
N ASP A 107 -25.37 1.11 -13.81
CA ASP A 107 -24.67 0.59 -14.96
C ASP A 107 -23.43 -0.23 -14.56
N ALA A 108 -22.87 -0.97 -15.51
CA ALA A 108 -21.69 -1.82 -15.27
C ALA A 108 -20.46 -1.01 -14.81
N ILE A 109 -20.34 0.24 -15.25
CA ILE A 109 -19.24 1.14 -14.88
C ILE A 109 -19.29 1.44 -13.38
N LEU A 110 -20.48 1.70 -12.85
CA LEU A 110 -20.71 2.01 -11.44
C LEU A 110 -20.43 0.80 -10.53
N TRP A 111 -20.91 -0.38 -10.92
CA TRP A 111 -20.59 -1.65 -10.23
C TRP A 111 -19.08 -1.89 -10.18
N THR A 112 -18.41 -1.76 -11.33
CA THR A 112 -16.96 -1.94 -11.44
C THR A 112 -16.20 -0.93 -10.58
N SER A 113 -16.64 0.34 -10.58
CA SER A 113 -16.04 1.40 -9.77
C SER A 113 -16.12 1.10 -8.27
N MET A 114 -17.28 0.64 -7.78
CA MET A 114 -17.46 0.28 -6.37
C MET A 114 -16.62 -0.95 -5.98
N LEU A 115 -16.61 -1.99 -6.81
CA LEU A 115 -15.79 -3.17 -6.58
C LEU A 115 -14.30 -2.82 -6.48
N SER A 116 -13.79 -2.05 -7.44
CA SER A 116 -12.40 -1.58 -7.43
C SER A 116 -12.09 -0.73 -6.19
N ALA A 117 -13.03 0.12 -5.76
CA ALA A 117 -12.86 0.94 -4.57
C ALA A 117 -12.73 0.11 -3.28
N TYR A 118 -13.53 -0.96 -3.13
CA TYR A 118 -13.37 -1.89 -2.01
C TYR A 118 -12.03 -2.63 -2.05
N SER A 119 -11.65 -3.20 -3.20
CA SER A 119 -10.39 -3.95 -3.34
C SER A 119 -9.15 -3.06 -3.11
N GLN A 120 -9.15 -1.84 -3.66
CA GLN A 120 -8.03 -0.90 -3.50
C GLN A 120 -8.02 -0.24 -2.13
N GLY A 121 -9.19 -0.07 -1.51
CA GLY A 121 -9.35 0.48 -0.16
C GLY A 121 -8.99 -0.48 0.97
N GLY A 122 -8.46 -1.67 0.66
CA GLY A 122 -8.06 -2.66 1.66
C GLY A 122 -9.22 -3.34 2.38
N GLN A 123 -10.40 -3.39 1.75
CA GLN A 123 -11.58 -4.10 2.26
C GLN A 123 -11.93 -5.28 1.33
N PRO A 124 -11.04 -6.28 1.22
CA PRO A 124 -11.21 -7.36 0.23
C PRO A 124 -12.42 -8.26 0.52
N GLU A 125 -12.83 -8.44 1.78
CA GLU A 125 -14.03 -9.21 2.11
C GLU A 125 -15.30 -8.53 1.58
N GLU A 126 -15.40 -7.20 1.74
CA GLU A 126 -16.50 -6.41 1.20
C GLU A 126 -16.48 -6.39 -0.33
N ALA A 127 -15.29 -6.38 -0.95
CA ALA A 127 -15.17 -6.52 -2.40
C ALA A 127 -15.77 -7.84 -2.89
N MET A 128 -15.49 -8.97 -2.22
CA MET A 128 -16.02 -10.27 -2.61
C MET A 128 -17.53 -10.36 -2.39
N ARG A 129 -18.06 -9.84 -1.27
CA ARG A 129 -19.51 -9.72 -1.03
C ARG A 129 -20.18 -8.85 -2.10
N PHE A 130 -19.55 -7.75 -2.49
CA PHE A 130 -20.07 -6.86 -3.52
C PHE A 130 -20.08 -7.53 -4.91
N PHE A 131 -19.08 -8.36 -5.20
CA PHE A 131 -19.02 -9.15 -6.43
C PHE A 131 -20.15 -10.17 -6.52
N GLU A 132 -20.56 -10.81 -5.43
CA GLU A 132 -21.73 -11.70 -5.44
C GLU A 132 -23.00 -10.96 -5.90
N GLY A 133 -23.20 -9.74 -5.41
CA GLY A 133 -24.29 -8.86 -5.88
C GLY A 133 -24.16 -8.47 -7.35
N MET A 134 -22.93 -8.22 -7.82
CA MET A 134 -22.65 -7.92 -9.23
C MET A 134 -23.00 -9.10 -10.16
N VAL A 135 -22.73 -10.33 -9.73
CA VAL A 135 -23.10 -11.56 -10.46
C VAL A 135 -24.62 -11.76 -10.46
N ALA A 136 -25.28 -11.57 -9.31
CA ALA A 136 -26.74 -11.67 -9.21
C ALA A 136 -27.48 -10.61 -10.06
N ALA A 137 -26.86 -9.45 -10.26
CA ALA A 137 -27.34 -8.40 -11.17
C ALA A 137 -26.93 -8.62 -12.64
N GLU A 138 -26.35 -9.78 -12.97
CA GLU A 138 -25.93 -10.17 -14.32
C GLU A 138 -25.00 -9.17 -15.02
N VAL A 139 -24.17 -8.47 -14.24
CA VAL A 139 -23.28 -7.45 -14.80
C VAL A 139 -22.14 -8.12 -15.55
N GLN A 140 -21.87 -7.64 -16.76
CA GLN A 140 -20.78 -8.16 -17.58
C GLN A 140 -19.41 -7.89 -16.92
N LEU A 141 -18.70 -8.96 -16.55
CA LEU A 141 -17.37 -8.83 -15.94
C LEU A 141 -16.33 -8.40 -16.98
N ASP A 142 -15.56 -7.35 -16.75
CA ASP A 142 -14.48 -6.95 -17.65
C ASP A 142 -13.10 -7.21 -17.04
N ALA A 143 -12.03 -6.75 -17.69
CA ALA A 143 -10.68 -6.89 -17.18
C ALA A 143 -10.47 -6.16 -15.84
N VAL A 144 -11.17 -5.04 -15.61
CA VAL A 144 -11.05 -4.24 -14.38
C VAL A 144 -11.67 -5.00 -13.20
N VAL A 145 -12.80 -5.66 -13.42
CA VAL A 145 -13.40 -6.56 -12.45
C VAL A 145 -12.44 -7.69 -12.10
N MET A 146 -11.86 -8.36 -13.09
CA MET A 146 -10.93 -9.47 -12.85
C MET A 146 -9.69 -9.03 -12.06
N VAL A 147 -9.10 -7.87 -12.39
CA VAL A 147 -8.00 -7.28 -11.61
C VAL A 147 -8.44 -7.01 -10.17
N SER A 148 -9.64 -6.47 -9.97
CA SER A 148 -10.16 -6.16 -8.63
C SER A 148 -10.38 -7.41 -7.78
N LEU A 149 -10.84 -8.51 -8.40
CA LEU A 149 -11.01 -9.81 -7.74
C LEU A 149 -9.67 -10.47 -7.40
N LEU A 150 -8.71 -10.42 -8.33
CA LEU A 150 -7.35 -10.92 -8.12
C LEU A 150 -6.66 -10.18 -6.97
N LEU A 151 -6.80 -8.85 -6.92
CA LEU A 151 -6.28 -8.03 -5.83
C LEU A 151 -6.88 -8.46 -4.48
N ALA A 152 -8.21 -8.64 -4.41
CA ALA A 152 -8.88 -9.09 -3.19
C ALA A 152 -8.42 -10.50 -2.77
N CYS A 153 -8.31 -11.43 -3.73
CA CYS A 153 -7.80 -12.79 -3.47
C CYS A 153 -6.37 -12.77 -2.93
N GLY A 154 -5.50 -11.91 -3.48
CA GLY A 154 -4.12 -11.75 -3.03
C GLY A 154 -4.05 -11.19 -1.61
N GLN A 155 -4.85 -10.17 -1.29
CA GLN A 155 -4.94 -9.59 0.06
C GLN A 155 -5.45 -10.60 1.10
N LEU A 156 -6.37 -11.50 0.72
CA LEU A 156 -6.93 -12.53 1.60
C LEU A 156 -6.12 -13.84 1.62
N GLY A 157 -5.10 -13.98 0.77
CA GLY A 157 -4.38 -15.24 0.60
C GLY A 157 -5.22 -16.39 0.01
N TRP A 158 -6.33 -16.09 -0.66
CA TRP A 158 -7.28 -17.07 -1.17
C TRP A 158 -6.82 -17.75 -2.47
N ARG A 159 -5.87 -18.68 -2.33
CA ARG A 159 -5.27 -19.46 -3.43
C ARG A 159 -6.28 -20.05 -4.42
N ARG A 160 -7.30 -20.76 -3.91
CA ARG A 160 -8.30 -21.44 -4.76
C ARG A 160 -9.10 -20.45 -5.59
N HIS A 161 -9.58 -19.37 -4.98
CA HIS A 161 -10.33 -18.33 -5.69
C HIS A 161 -9.46 -17.59 -6.71
N GLY A 162 -8.22 -17.23 -6.36
CA GLY A 162 -7.27 -16.61 -7.30
C GLY A 162 -7.03 -17.47 -8.55
N ARG A 163 -6.87 -18.79 -8.38
CA ARG A 163 -6.76 -19.73 -9.51
C ARG A 163 -8.04 -19.82 -10.35
N SER A 164 -9.22 -19.81 -9.73
CA SER A 164 -10.50 -19.79 -10.45
C SER A 164 -10.66 -18.52 -11.28
N VAL A 165 -10.30 -17.35 -10.72
CA VAL A 165 -10.30 -16.08 -11.45
C VAL A 165 -9.30 -16.12 -12.61
N HIS A 166 -8.09 -16.64 -12.40
CA HIS A 166 -7.10 -16.81 -13.47
C HIS A 166 -7.63 -17.72 -14.60
N ALA A 167 -8.26 -18.85 -14.26
CA ALA A 167 -8.87 -19.74 -15.26
C ALA A 167 -9.98 -19.03 -16.05
N CYS A 168 -10.79 -18.20 -15.39
CA CYS A 168 -11.79 -17.35 -16.06
C CYS A 168 -11.13 -16.36 -17.03
N CYS A 169 -10.02 -15.74 -16.63
CA CYS A 169 -9.26 -14.82 -17.47
C CYS A 169 -8.75 -15.50 -18.75
N VAL A 170 -8.13 -16.67 -18.63
CA VAL A 170 -7.62 -17.44 -19.77
C VAL A 170 -8.74 -17.84 -20.74
N ARG A 171 -9.93 -18.17 -20.22
CA ARG A 171 -11.09 -18.53 -21.05
C ARG A 171 -11.71 -17.34 -21.77
N ARG A 172 -11.63 -16.14 -21.20
CA ARG A 172 -12.39 -14.98 -21.64
C ARG A 172 -11.59 -14.00 -22.50
N PHE A 173 -10.29 -13.88 -22.27
CA PHE A 173 -9.45 -12.90 -22.95
C PHE A 173 -8.54 -13.58 -23.97
N LEU A 174 -8.55 -13.08 -25.21
CA LEU A 174 -7.58 -13.46 -26.23
C LEU A 174 -6.24 -12.78 -25.92
N GLY A 175 -5.42 -13.46 -25.10
CA GLY A 175 -4.19 -12.91 -24.55
C GLY A 175 -4.46 -12.07 -23.29
N ILE A 176 -3.61 -12.25 -22.27
CA ILE A 176 -3.74 -11.56 -20.99
C ILE A 176 -3.20 -10.13 -21.15
N PRO A 177 -4.03 -9.08 -20.93
CA PRO A 177 -3.56 -7.69 -20.93
C PRO A 177 -2.47 -7.46 -19.86
N LEU A 178 -1.56 -6.51 -20.09
CA LEU A 178 -0.46 -6.21 -19.15
C LEU A 178 -0.94 -5.97 -17.71
N SER A 179 -2.03 -5.20 -17.53
CA SER A 179 -2.61 -4.93 -16.20
C SER A 179 -3.10 -6.20 -15.50
N LEU A 180 -3.69 -7.12 -16.24
CA LEU A 180 -4.17 -8.39 -15.72
C LEU A 180 -3.02 -9.35 -15.42
N GLY A 181 -1.99 -9.37 -16.27
CA GLY A 181 -0.75 -10.12 -16.03
C GLY A 181 -0.05 -9.65 -14.75
N ASN A 182 0.08 -8.33 -14.56
CA ASN A 182 0.60 -7.73 -13.34
C ASN A 182 -0.20 -8.15 -12.10
N ALA A 183 -1.54 -8.08 -12.18
CA ALA A 183 -2.41 -8.50 -11.09
C ALA A 183 -2.26 -10.00 -10.76
N LEU A 184 -2.16 -10.86 -11.77
CA LEU A 184 -1.94 -12.30 -11.58
C LEU A 184 -0.60 -12.60 -10.89
N VAL A 185 0.49 -11.97 -11.34
CA VAL A 185 1.81 -12.11 -10.72
C VAL A 185 1.74 -11.70 -9.24
N ASP A 186 1.18 -10.52 -8.94
CA ASP A 186 1.03 -10.01 -7.58
C ASP A 186 0.16 -10.93 -6.70
N THR A 187 -0.98 -11.40 -7.20
CA THR A 187 -1.85 -12.34 -6.49
C THR A 187 -1.12 -13.63 -6.15
N TYR A 188 -0.42 -14.24 -7.12
CA TYR A 188 0.31 -15.48 -6.86
C TYR A 188 1.47 -15.28 -5.88
N VAL A 189 2.19 -14.16 -5.97
CA VAL A 189 3.23 -13.79 -5.00
C VAL A 189 2.64 -13.70 -3.59
N LYS A 190 1.56 -12.94 -3.40
CA LYS A 190 0.91 -12.75 -2.09
C LYS A 190 0.30 -14.05 -1.53
N CYS A 191 -0.12 -14.95 -2.41
CA CYS A 191 -0.59 -16.27 -2.05
C CYS A 191 0.54 -17.29 -1.76
N GLY A 192 1.81 -16.89 -1.86
CA GLY A 192 2.97 -17.77 -1.65
C GLY A 192 3.18 -18.79 -2.79
N GLU A 193 2.59 -18.56 -3.95
CA GLU A 193 2.60 -19.46 -5.11
C GLU A 193 3.62 -19.01 -6.16
N LEU A 194 4.88 -18.83 -5.76
CA LEU A 194 5.92 -18.23 -6.61
C LEU A 194 6.12 -18.92 -7.96
N ALA A 195 6.04 -20.25 -8.01
CA ALA A 195 6.14 -20.99 -9.27
C ALA A 195 5.04 -20.61 -10.28
N TYR A 196 3.83 -20.30 -9.82
CA TYR A 196 2.77 -19.81 -10.70
C TYR A 196 3.00 -18.35 -11.11
N ALA A 197 3.51 -17.51 -10.19
CA ALA A 197 3.88 -16.14 -10.51
C ALA A 197 4.96 -16.08 -11.60
N GLU A 198 6.02 -16.90 -11.50
CA GLU A 198 7.07 -17.03 -12.51
C GLU A 198 6.54 -17.50 -13.86
N ARG A 199 5.61 -18.47 -13.87
CA ARG A 199 4.98 -18.96 -15.10
C ARG A 199 4.16 -17.90 -15.79
N VAL A 200 3.35 -17.15 -15.05
CA VAL A 200 2.58 -16.02 -15.60
C VAL A 200 3.53 -14.96 -16.14
N PHE A 201 4.51 -14.53 -15.32
CA PHE A 201 5.50 -13.55 -15.72
C PHE A 201 6.24 -13.96 -17.01
N SER A 202 6.66 -15.21 -17.10
CA SER A 202 7.34 -15.76 -18.29
C SER A 202 6.44 -15.80 -19.52
N ALA A 203 5.15 -16.06 -19.35
CA ALA A 203 4.17 -16.07 -20.44
C ALA A 203 3.74 -14.66 -20.92
N MET A 204 4.02 -13.60 -20.15
CA MET A 204 3.64 -12.24 -20.52
C MET A 204 4.47 -11.74 -21.73
N PRO A 205 3.82 -11.29 -22.82
CA PRO A 205 4.52 -10.75 -24.00
C PRO A 205 5.24 -9.42 -23.73
N ARG A 206 4.71 -8.63 -22.81
CA ARG A 206 5.26 -7.35 -22.37
C ARG A 206 5.32 -7.34 -20.85
N ARG A 207 6.41 -6.80 -20.31
CA ARG A 207 6.68 -6.70 -18.88
C ARG A 207 7.15 -5.28 -18.58
N ASP A 208 6.51 -4.64 -17.63
CA ASP A 208 6.85 -3.29 -17.17
C ASP A 208 7.46 -3.33 -15.75
N VAL A 209 7.84 -2.17 -15.23
CA VAL A 209 8.38 -2.04 -13.88
C VAL A 209 7.50 -2.71 -12.81
N ILE A 210 6.17 -2.75 -12.99
CA ILE A 210 5.25 -3.38 -12.04
C ILE A 210 5.42 -4.91 -12.05
N SER A 211 5.41 -5.54 -13.24
CA SER A 211 5.63 -7.00 -13.36
C SER A 211 6.95 -7.44 -12.71
N TRP A 212 8.05 -6.73 -12.98
CA TRP A 212 9.37 -7.04 -12.43
C TRP A 212 9.42 -6.82 -10.92
N SER A 213 8.93 -5.68 -10.45
CA SER A 213 8.96 -5.34 -9.02
C SER A 213 8.16 -6.33 -8.19
N ALA A 214 6.97 -6.74 -8.67
CA ALA A 214 6.14 -7.73 -7.98
C ALA A 214 6.88 -9.06 -7.79
N LEU A 215 7.54 -9.56 -8.85
CA LEU A 215 8.26 -10.84 -8.77
C LEU A 215 9.52 -10.73 -7.91
N ILE A 216 10.32 -9.66 -8.05
CA ILE A 216 11.52 -9.42 -7.24
C ILE A 216 11.18 -9.33 -5.74
N VAL A 217 10.14 -8.56 -5.39
CA VAL A 217 9.65 -8.46 -4.00
C VAL A 217 9.17 -9.83 -3.52
N GLY A 218 8.44 -10.57 -4.35
CA GLY A 218 7.96 -11.90 -4.02
C GLY A 218 9.06 -12.89 -3.66
N HIS A 219 10.15 -12.93 -4.43
CA HIS A 219 11.31 -13.76 -4.09
C HIS A 219 12.09 -13.23 -2.89
N GLY A 220 12.24 -11.91 -2.77
CA GLY A 220 12.97 -11.28 -1.67
C GLY A 220 12.32 -11.52 -0.31
N LEU A 221 10.99 -11.46 -0.23
CA LEU A 221 10.24 -11.71 1.01
C LEU A 221 10.13 -13.19 1.38
N ASN A 222 10.16 -14.09 0.40
CA ASN A 222 10.10 -15.55 0.63
C ASN A 222 11.48 -16.20 0.81
N GLY A 223 12.54 -15.40 0.96
CA GLY A 223 13.90 -15.91 1.22
C GLY A 223 14.63 -16.49 0.01
N SER A 224 14.07 -16.42 -1.20
CA SER A 224 14.72 -16.81 -2.46
C SER A 224 15.63 -15.68 -2.98
N SER A 225 16.63 -15.31 -2.18
CA SER A 225 17.45 -14.12 -2.42
C SER A 225 18.23 -14.16 -3.73
N ASP A 226 18.72 -15.34 -4.10
CA ASP A 226 19.46 -15.57 -5.33
C ASP A 226 18.59 -15.28 -6.57
N VAL A 227 17.34 -15.74 -6.57
CA VAL A 227 16.38 -15.49 -7.65
C VAL A 227 16.03 -14.00 -7.70
N ALA A 228 15.71 -13.39 -6.56
CA ALA A 228 15.34 -11.98 -6.48
C ALA A 228 16.45 -11.06 -7.05
N LEU A 229 17.70 -11.33 -6.67
CA LEU A 229 18.84 -10.55 -7.11
C LEU A 229 19.18 -10.79 -8.58
N ARG A 230 19.06 -12.04 -9.08
CA ARG A 230 19.19 -12.32 -10.52
C ARG A 230 18.14 -11.57 -11.33
N LEU A 231 16.89 -11.56 -10.90
CA LEU A 231 15.80 -10.83 -11.55
C LEU A 231 16.04 -9.32 -11.53
N PHE A 232 16.56 -8.78 -10.42
CA PHE A 232 16.96 -7.38 -10.33
C PHE A 232 18.07 -7.04 -11.34
N ASP A 233 19.14 -7.85 -11.37
CA ASP A 233 20.26 -7.65 -12.27
C ASP A 233 19.83 -7.78 -13.76
N GLU A 234 18.93 -8.72 -14.08
CA GLU A 234 18.32 -8.87 -15.41
C GLU A 234 17.45 -7.65 -15.79
N MET A 235 16.66 -7.13 -14.85
CA MET A 235 15.86 -5.92 -15.04
C MET A 235 16.75 -4.70 -15.35
N VAL A 236 17.88 -4.56 -14.63
CA VAL A 236 18.88 -3.51 -14.91
C VAL A 236 19.48 -3.69 -16.31
N ALA A 237 19.92 -4.91 -16.64
CA ALA A 237 20.54 -5.20 -17.94
C ALA A 237 19.61 -4.94 -19.14
N ARG A 238 18.30 -5.13 -18.95
CA ARG A 238 17.28 -4.82 -19.96
C ARG A 238 16.90 -3.33 -20.03
N GLY A 239 17.50 -2.48 -19.21
CA GLY A 239 17.21 -1.04 -19.20
C GLY A 239 15.82 -0.69 -18.68
N VAL A 240 15.15 -1.60 -17.95
CA VAL A 240 13.86 -1.29 -17.33
C VAL A 240 14.13 -0.42 -16.10
N GLU A 241 13.45 0.72 -15.98
CA GLU A 241 13.65 1.63 -14.85
C GLU A 241 13.16 1.02 -13.54
N GLN A 242 14.03 0.99 -12.53
CA GLN A 242 13.70 0.56 -11.17
C GLN A 242 13.03 1.70 -10.41
N ASN A 243 12.08 1.36 -9.53
CA ASN A 243 11.46 2.31 -8.61
C ASN A 243 11.76 1.93 -7.15
N SER A 244 11.27 2.73 -6.20
CA SER A 244 11.41 2.50 -4.75
C SER A 244 11.03 1.06 -4.34
N VAL A 245 9.94 0.51 -4.92
CA VAL A 245 9.48 -0.86 -4.63
C VAL A 245 10.45 -1.92 -5.15
N THR A 246 11.01 -1.73 -6.35
CA THR A 246 12.02 -2.65 -6.91
C THR A 246 13.25 -2.73 -6.01
N PHE A 247 13.77 -1.58 -5.57
CA PHE A 247 14.92 -1.51 -4.66
C PHE A 247 14.62 -2.16 -3.32
N LEU A 248 13.43 -1.94 -2.76
CA LEU A 248 13.01 -2.62 -1.53
C LEU A 248 13.07 -4.14 -1.67
N GLY A 249 12.52 -4.71 -2.75
CA GLY A 249 12.54 -6.16 -2.96
C GLY A 249 13.96 -6.74 -3.02
N ALA A 250 14.87 -6.07 -3.72
CA ALA A 250 16.28 -6.47 -3.79
C ALA A 250 17.01 -6.32 -2.44
N LEU A 251 16.71 -5.26 -1.67
CA LEU A 251 17.26 -5.09 -0.32
C LEU A 251 16.72 -6.14 0.66
N SER A 252 15.44 -6.50 0.58
CA SER A 252 14.86 -7.57 1.41
C SER A 252 15.53 -8.93 1.13
N ALA A 253 15.88 -9.21 -0.12
CA ALA A 253 16.66 -10.38 -0.50
C ALA A 253 18.06 -10.36 0.16
N CYS A 254 18.75 -9.22 0.13
CA CYS A 254 20.05 -9.07 0.81
C CYS A 254 19.93 -9.25 2.33
N ALA A 255 18.86 -8.74 2.95
CA ALA A 255 18.60 -8.87 4.38
C ALA A 255 18.48 -10.34 4.78
N HIS A 256 17.66 -11.12 4.09
CA HIS A 256 17.46 -12.54 4.39
C HIS A 256 18.73 -13.38 4.31
N SER A 257 19.67 -12.99 3.43
CA SER A 257 20.93 -13.70 3.22
C SER A 257 22.16 -13.04 3.85
N GLY A 258 21.98 -11.97 4.65
CA GLY A 258 23.09 -11.25 5.29
C GLY A 258 24.10 -10.64 4.29
N MET A 259 23.68 -10.35 3.05
CA MET A 259 24.56 -9.82 2.00
C MET A 259 24.79 -8.30 2.17
N VAL A 260 25.50 -7.91 3.21
CA VAL A 260 25.69 -6.51 3.63
C VAL A 260 26.26 -5.63 2.51
N GLU A 261 27.35 -6.06 1.86
CA GLU A 261 28.02 -5.26 0.83
C GLU A 261 27.08 -5.00 -0.37
N LYS A 262 26.32 -6.02 -0.79
CA LYS A 262 25.34 -5.86 -1.88
C LYS A 262 24.18 -4.98 -1.44
N ALA A 263 23.74 -5.04 -0.19
CA ALA A 263 22.71 -4.16 0.36
C ALA A 263 23.13 -2.68 0.29
N TYR A 264 24.36 -2.34 0.72
CA TYR A 264 24.89 -0.98 0.57
C TYR A 264 25.03 -0.56 -0.89
N ALA A 265 25.55 -1.43 -1.76
CA ALA A 265 25.69 -1.13 -3.18
C ALA A 265 24.33 -0.78 -3.85
N ILE A 266 23.28 -1.53 -3.50
CA ILE A 266 21.91 -1.31 -3.97
C ILE A 266 21.34 0.01 -3.40
N LEU A 267 21.56 0.30 -2.11
CA LEU A 267 21.12 1.55 -1.50
C LEU A 267 21.80 2.77 -2.14
N GLU A 268 23.10 2.69 -2.42
CA GLU A 268 23.83 3.76 -3.11
C GLU A 268 23.41 3.89 -4.58
N GLN A 269 23.11 2.78 -5.25
CA GLN A 269 22.55 2.82 -6.61
C GLN A 269 21.20 3.54 -6.62
N MET A 270 20.34 3.28 -5.63
CA MET A 270 19.05 3.95 -5.46
C MET A 270 19.22 5.47 -5.31
N LYS A 271 20.14 5.91 -4.44
CA LYS A 271 20.48 7.34 -4.26
C LYS A 271 21.03 7.97 -5.54
N ARG A 272 21.96 7.31 -6.23
CA ARG A 272 22.54 7.78 -7.51
C ARG A 272 21.49 7.98 -8.61
N LYS A 273 20.42 7.19 -8.59
CA LYS A 273 19.27 7.35 -9.50
C LYS A 273 18.28 8.44 -9.08
N GLY A 274 18.56 9.19 -8.00
CA GLY A 274 17.68 10.23 -7.49
C GLY A 274 16.44 9.69 -6.76
N ILE A 275 16.38 8.39 -6.46
CA ILE A 275 15.27 7.79 -5.72
C ILE A 275 15.61 7.89 -4.23
N LYS A 276 14.85 8.69 -3.48
CA LYS A 276 15.10 8.91 -2.05
C LYS A 276 14.82 7.64 -1.24
N PRO A 277 15.80 7.10 -0.48
CA PRO A 277 15.55 6.00 0.42
C PRO A 277 14.59 6.37 1.55
N GLU A 278 13.56 5.56 1.72
CA GLU A 278 12.62 5.59 2.86
C GLU A 278 13.07 4.63 3.98
N LEU A 279 12.48 4.76 5.18
CA LEU A 279 12.78 3.94 6.36
C LEU A 279 12.88 2.44 6.05
N LYS A 280 11.91 1.89 5.31
CA LYS A 280 11.87 0.47 4.90
C LYS A 280 13.14 -0.04 4.19
N HIS A 281 13.83 0.83 3.43
CA HIS A 281 15.09 0.46 2.77
C HIS A 281 16.22 0.38 3.77
N TYR A 282 16.32 1.36 4.67
CA TYR A 282 17.27 1.33 5.78
C TYR A 282 17.03 0.14 6.71
N SER A 283 15.76 -0.21 6.98
CA SER A 283 15.42 -1.39 7.79
C SER A 283 15.99 -2.68 7.20
N CYS A 284 15.95 -2.84 5.87
CA CYS A 284 16.53 -4.01 5.21
C CYS A 284 18.05 -4.05 5.35
N VAL A 285 18.75 -2.91 5.20
CA VAL A 285 20.21 -2.86 5.37
C VAL A 285 20.60 -3.11 6.83
N ALA A 286 19.86 -2.54 7.78
CA ALA A 286 20.05 -2.78 9.20
C ALA A 286 19.81 -4.26 9.60
N ASP A 287 18.78 -4.91 9.04
CA ASP A 287 18.52 -6.35 9.24
C ASP A 287 19.66 -7.20 8.64
N ALA A 288 20.16 -6.84 7.45
CA ALA A 288 21.33 -7.51 6.84
C ALA A 288 22.57 -7.42 7.75
N LEU A 289 22.86 -6.23 8.30
CA LEU A 289 23.96 -5.99 9.22
C LEU A 289 23.81 -6.76 10.53
N GLY A 290 22.61 -6.71 11.12
CA GLY A 290 22.28 -7.41 12.35
C GLY A 290 22.49 -8.92 12.21
N ARG A 291 21.97 -9.53 11.13
CA ARG A 291 22.15 -10.97 10.85
C ARG A 291 23.59 -11.36 10.54
N ALA A 292 24.38 -10.45 9.99
CA ALA A 292 25.80 -10.66 9.72
C ALA A 292 26.69 -10.44 10.96
N GLY A 293 26.11 -10.09 12.12
CA GLY A 293 26.87 -9.76 13.34
C GLY A 293 27.56 -8.40 13.32
N ARG A 294 27.34 -7.57 12.30
CA ARG A 294 27.92 -6.22 12.15
C ARG A 294 27.05 -5.18 12.86
N VAL A 295 26.74 -5.45 14.13
CA VAL A 295 25.74 -4.70 14.90
C VAL A 295 26.16 -3.23 15.12
N THR A 296 27.43 -2.97 15.36
CA THR A 296 27.96 -1.60 15.52
C THR A 296 27.72 -0.74 14.28
N GLU A 297 27.92 -1.32 13.09
CA GLU A 297 27.62 -0.63 11.82
C GLU A 297 26.11 -0.41 11.63
N ALA A 298 25.27 -1.33 12.11
CA ALA A 298 23.82 -1.15 12.10
C ALA A 298 23.39 0.03 12.99
N VAL A 299 24.05 0.23 14.14
CA VAL A 299 23.81 1.39 15.01
C VAL A 299 24.25 2.68 14.32
N ASN A 300 25.45 2.71 13.70
CA ASN A 300 25.93 3.88 12.96
C ASN A 300 24.98 4.25 11.81
N LEU A 301 24.46 3.25 11.07
CA LEU A 301 23.47 3.48 10.02
C LEU A 301 22.22 4.19 10.54
N ILE A 302 21.72 3.82 11.72
CA ILE A 302 20.56 4.49 12.35
C ILE A 302 20.87 5.92 12.76
N GLU A 303 22.09 6.19 13.20
CA GLU A 303 22.52 7.52 13.61
C GLU A 303 22.68 8.45 12.39
N GLU A 304 23.13 7.93 11.26
CA GLU A 304 23.38 8.70 10.04
C GLU A 304 22.16 8.85 9.11
N MET A 305 21.17 7.96 9.21
CA MET A 305 20.05 7.98 8.28
C MET A 305 19.18 9.24 8.41
N PRO A 306 18.65 9.79 7.30
CA PRO A 306 17.93 11.07 7.28
C PRO A 306 16.48 10.98 7.78
N CYS A 307 16.06 9.85 8.34
CA CYS A 307 14.71 9.59 8.83
C CYS A 307 14.74 9.01 10.25
N GLN A 308 13.63 9.13 10.98
CA GLN A 308 13.54 8.55 12.33
C GLN A 308 13.36 7.03 12.24
N PRO A 309 14.08 6.23 13.05
CA PRO A 309 13.85 4.80 13.17
C PRO A 309 12.51 4.53 13.85
N ASP A 310 11.87 3.43 13.47
CA ASP A 310 10.70 2.92 14.18
C ASP A 310 11.10 1.88 15.24
N GLU A 311 10.13 1.51 16.07
CA GLU A 311 10.35 0.54 17.13
C GLU A 311 10.70 -0.86 16.59
N ALA A 312 10.20 -1.21 15.40
CA ALA A 312 10.45 -2.50 14.77
C ALA A 312 11.92 -2.65 14.34
N MET A 313 12.50 -1.63 13.68
CA MET A 313 13.91 -1.61 13.30
C MET A 313 14.81 -1.71 14.54
N LEU A 314 14.55 -0.88 15.56
CA LEU A 314 15.35 -0.88 16.79
C LEU A 314 15.22 -2.21 17.56
N GLY A 315 14.01 -2.78 17.62
CA GLY A 315 13.78 -4.08 18.23
C GLY A 315 14.53 -5.22 17.54
N GLY A 316 14.57 -5.21 16.19
CA GLY A 316 15.32 -6.19 15.41
C GLY A 316 16.83 -6.12 15.67
N ILE A 317 17.40 -4.93 15.77
CA ILE A 317 18.83 -4.76 16.08
C ILE A 317 19.12 -5.14 17.52
N LEU A 318 18.26 -4.81 18.49
CA LEU A 318 18.44 -5.25 19.87
C LEU A 318 18.45 -6.79 19.98
N ALA A 319 17.61 -7.47 19.19
CA ALA A 319 17.66 -8.92 19.10
C ALA A 319 18.99 -9.41 18.51
N ALA A 320 19.52 -8.76 17.46
CA ALA A 320 20.84 -9.06 16.91
C ALA A 320 21.96 -8.81 17.94
N CYS A 321 21.92 -7.72 18.70
CA CYS A 321 22.89 -7.44 19.77
C CYS A 321 22.94 -8.60 20.76
N ARG A 322 21.78 -9.14 21.14
CA ARG A 322 21.69 -10.29 22.04
C ARG A 322 22.33 -11.54 21.46
N VAL A 323 21.99 -11.87 20.20
CA VAL A 323 22.51 -13.05 19.50
C VAL A 323 24.04 -13.00 19.38
N HIS A 324 24.60 -11.81 19.14
CA HIS A 324 26.03 -11.62 18.93
C HIS A 324 26.79 -11.18 20.19
N GLY A 325 26.13 -11.00 21.33
CA GLY A 325 26.76 -10.59 22.59
C GLY A 325 27.24 -9.14 22.63
N GLU A 326 26.71 -8.27 21.76
CA GLU A 326 27.11 -6.86 21.63
C GLU A 326 26.40 -5.97 22.66
N VAL A 327 26.92 -5.97 23.89
CA VAL A 327 26.28 -5.30 25.04
C VAL A 327 26.21 -3.77 24.88
N ASP A 328 27.28 -3.12 24.41
CA ASP A 328 27.32 -1.66 24.28
C ASP A 328 26.31 -1.14 23.24
N ALA A 329 26.17 -1.86 22.13
CA ALA A 329 25.16 -1.57 21.12
C ALA A 329 23.74 -1.77 21.67
N ALA A 330 23.51 -2.85 22.43
CA ALA A 330 22.21 -3.08 23.08
C ALA A 330 21.83 -1.93 24.03
N GLU A 331 22.76 -1.41 24.83
CA GLU A 331 22.50 -0.28 25.73
C GLU A 331 22.04 0.98 24.98
N ARG A 332 22.71 1.33 23.87
CA ARG A 332 22.37 2.50 23.06
C ARG A 332 20.98 2.36 22.45
N ILE A 333 20.68 1.20 21.85
CA ILE A 333 19.40 0.93 21.21
C ILE A 333 18.26 0.89 22.23
N SER A 334 18.47 0.22 23.36
CA SER A 334 17.47 0.13 24.43
C SER A 334 17.12 1.49 25.03
N LYS A 335 18.09 2.40 25.23
CA LYS A 335 17.83 3.77 25.69
C LYS A 335 16.87 4.51 24.75
N ARG A 336 17.04 4.36 23.44
CA ARG A 336 16.17 4.99 22.44
C ARG A 336 14.77 4.37 22.43
N LEU A 337 14.67 3.04 22.48
CA LEU A 337 13.39 2.33 22.60
C LEU A 337 12.58 2.73 23.84
N MET A 338 13.26 2.85 24.98
CA MET A 338 12.64 3.29 26.24
C MET A 338 12.19 4.75 26.17
N ALA A 339 12.92 5.62 25.48
CA ALA A 339 12.51 7.00 25.26
C ALA A 339 11.28 7.12 24.34
N MET A 340 11.15 6.24 23.33
CA MET A 340 10.01 6.22 22.42
C MET A 340 8.75 5.66 23.08
N SER A 341 8.88 4.55 23.80
CA SER A 341 7.76 3.83 24.42
C SER A 341 8.11 3.32 25.82
N PRO A 342 8.10 4.19 26.85
CA PRO A 342 8.49 3.82 28.21
C PRO A 342 7.62 2.71 28.84
N ALA A 343 6.37 2.58 28.40
CA ALA A 343 5.43 1.62 28.95
C ALA A 343 5.66 0.17 28.46
N LYS A 344 6.51 -0.07 27.46
CA LYS A 344 6.71 -1.40 26.87
C LYS A 344 7.77 -2.20 27.66
N SER A 345 7.30 -3.16 28.47
CA SER A 345 8.15 -4.05 29.26
C SER A 345 9.14 -4.90 28.46
N GLY A 346 8.81 -5.21 27.20
CA GLY A 346 9.65 -6.02 26.32
C GLY A 346 11.07 -5.48 26.13
N TYR A 347 11.26 -4.15 26.10
CA TYR A 347 12.57 -3.52 25.88
C TYR A 347 13.48 -3.65 27.10
N TYR A 348 12.93 -3.43 28.29
CA TYR A 348 13.63 -3.63 29.57
C TYR A 348 14.04 -5.09 29.74
N MET A 349 13.12 -6.01 29.48
CA MET A 349 13.39 -7.44 29.57
C MET A 349 14.45 -7.89 28.57
N SER A 350 14.42 -7.38 27.35
CA SER A 350 15.42 -7.71 26.32
C SER A 350 16.82 -7.24 26.73
N LEU A 351 16.97 -6.01 27.24
CA LEU A 351 18.26 -5.51 27.75
C LEU A 351 18.75 -6.31 28.97
N ALA A 352 17.87 -6.60 29.93
CA ALA A 352 18.22 -7.41 31.10
C ALA A 352 18.68 -8.83 30.70
N ASN A 353 18.08 -9.40 29.65
CA ASN A 353 18.50 -10.68 29.11
C ASN A 353 19.87 -10.58 28.42
N VAL A 354 20.15 -9.53 27.64
CA VAL A 354 21.49 -9.27 27.08
C VAL A 354 22.55 -9.23 28.17
N TYR A 355 22.31 -8.49 29.26
CA TYR A 355 23.24 -8.45 30.39
C TYR A 355 23.42 -9.82 31.05
N SER A 356 22.34 -10.58 31.23
CA SER A 356 22.41 -11.92 31.84
C SER A 356 23.20 -12.89 30.97
N ASP A 357 22.99 -12.87 29.65
CA ASP A 357 23.69 -13.70 28.67
C ASP A 357 25.19 -13.34 28.61
N ALA A 358 25.55 -12.09 28.88
CA ALA A 358 26.93 -11.62 29.02
C ALA A 358 27.54 -11.79 30.43
N GLY A 359 26.83 -12.42 31.38
CA GLY A 359 27.30 -12.62 32.75
C GLY A 359 27.25 -11.38 33.66
N ARG A 360 26.69 -10.26 33.19
CA ARG A 360 26.51 -9.01 33.95
C ARG A 360 25.21 -9.03 34.78
N TYR A 361 25.07 -9.99 35.69
CA TYR A 361 23.83 -10.21 36.46
C TYR A 361 23.39 -9.00 37.30
N VAL A 362 24.33 -8.24 37.85
CA VAL A 362 24.04 -7.03 38.65
C VAL A 362 23.34 -5.95 37.81
N ASP A 363 23.79 -5.75 36.57
CA ASP A 363 23.16 -4.79 35.67
C ASP A 363 21.79 -5.29 35.20
N ALA A 364 21.64 -6.60 34.99
CA ALA A 364 20.34 -7.20 34.69
C ALA A 364 19.32 -6.99 35.82
N GLU A 365 19.72 -7.19 37.07
CA GLU A 365 18.88 -6.91 38.25
C GLU A 365 18.54 -5.42 38.37
N ARG A 366 19.50 -4.54 38.10
CA ARG A 366 19.26 -3.08 38.11
C ARG A 366 18.18 -2.69 37.11
N ILE A 367 18.23 -3.20 35.87
CA ILE A 367 17.19 -2.93 34.85
C ILE A 367 15.82 -3.47 35.29
N ARG A 368 15.77 -4.68 35.86
CA ARG A 368 14.51 -5.25 36.37
C ARG A 368 13.95 -4.46 37.56
N GLY A 369 14.82 -3.95 38.43
CA GLY A 369 14.46 -3.04 39.52
C GLY A 369 13.89 -1.72 38.99
N PHE A 370 14.56 -1.11 38.02
CA PHE A 370 14.10 0.12 37.37
C PHE A 370 12.73 -0.07 36.69
N MET A 371 12.51 -1.20 36.00
CA MET A 371 11.21 -1.52 35.40
C MET A 371 10.07 -1.53 36.43
N LYS A 372 10.30 -2.07 37.64
CA LYS A 372 9.32 -2.02 38.75
C LYS A 372 9.06 -0.59 39.24
N GLN A 373 10.11 0.24 39.32
CA GLN A 373 9.98 1.64 39.75
C GLN A 373 9.13 2.47 38.76
N VAL A 374 9.29 2.23 37.47
CA VAL A 374 8.51 2.90 36.40
C VAL A 374 7.10 2.28 36.24
N LYS A 375 6.71 1.33 37.10
CA LYS A 375 5.41 0.61 37.08
C LYS A 375 5.10 -0.04 35.73
N VAL A 376 6.12 -0.58 35.09
CA VAL A 376 5.98 -1.29 33.83
C VAL A 376 5.78 -2.77 34.14
N ASP A 377 4.58 -3.29 33.90
CA ASP A 377 4.24 -4.68 34.25
C ASP A 377 4.84 -5.68 33.25
N LYS A 378 5.27 -6.83 33.79
CA LYS A 378 5.71 -7.97 32.98
C LYS A 378 4.48 -8.55 32.28
N LEU A 379 4.43 -8.50 30.95
CA LEU A 379 3.45 -9.26 30.18
C LEU A 379 3.91 -10.73 30.12
N PRO A 380 3.26 -11.68 30.82
CA PRO A 380 3.56 -13.09 30.65
C PRO A 380 3.21 -13.51 29.22
N GLY A 381 4.09 -14.26 28.56
CA GLY A 381 3.81 -14.83 27.25
C GLY A 381 2.71 -15.88 27.37
N TYR A 382 1.66 -15.76 26.57
CA TYR A 382 0.57 -16.73 26.48
C TYR A 382 0.77 -17.58 25.22
N SER A 383 0.86 -18.90 25.40
CA SER A 383 0.74 -19.88 24.32
C SER A 383 -0.69 -20.42 24.33
N VAL A 384 -1.46 -20.16 23.26
CA VAL A 384 -2.76 -20.80 23.05
C VAL A 384 -2.50 -22.24 22.63
N SER A 385 -2.51 -23.16 23.59
CA SER A 385 -2.61 -24.59 23.29
C SER A 385 -4.09 -24.93 23.13
N GLU A 386 -4.55 -25.16 21.90
CA GLU A 386 -5.82 -25.84 21.66
C GLU A 386 -5.70 -27.28 22.15
N SER A 387 -6.20 -27.55 23.35
CA SER A 387 -6.50 -28.91 23.80
C SER A 387 -7.93 -29.25 23.35
N ASN A 388 -8.05 -29.91 22.20
CA ASN A 388 -9.27 -30.61 21.82
C ASN A 388 -9.47 -31.80 22.76
N ASN A 389 -10.51 -31.74 23.58
CA ASN A 389 -11.08 -32.90 24.29
C ASN A 389 -12.40 -33.27 23.62
#